data_AF-E6ZXK3-F1
#
_entry.id   AF-E6ZXK3-F1
#
_cell.length_a   1.000
_cell.length_b   1.000
_cell.length_c   1.000
_cell.angle_alpha   90.00
_cell.angle_beta   90.00
_cell.angle_gamma   90.00
#
_symmetry.space_group_name_H-M   'P 1'
#
loop_
_entity.id
_entity.type
_entity.pdbx_description
1 polymer ?
#
loop_
_entity_poly.entity_id
_entity_poly.type
_entity_poly.pdbx_seq_one_letter_code
_entity_poly.pdbx_strand_id
1 'polypeptide(L)'
;MTFTELLEGSSSTSSSPPRQDWHHSDRIKRESRHIYNKLHSISHDSAFIHRIHALFPSLLLTANLRCGAWYTDPAITSAVSYFKSTDGHTHQWSFSLKRSNLHLVPLIVDAGGAIVVDSTRRGKSIPDALSKTIPVWCAVLNGASRRRYGCPAEDAEGFVLETPQWMIPPSEHDQIESRIEGFVESLLDSDLQVPMLKKPLKPVFVTPQTNLESIPEQSIQSTHCRFTPMLLVSASRFVSDSARLGDSSSADASQAKETFIYVQGAGDDHENWARSLTPDVFWQHHDQLLACDKEQLEALVDSIVAEEASSGSGKNGHWFTPLRQARCATDDAQLGGAVASASANGADTEVGATRVFIGSRAADHTFSAGEKEQYDLIIHFTSTSPPPASASTELTESLSSLQLSPDSKPTPKVLTLHMSPNKKGLSSIRTVFPPAIERARHTLSASDSNILVCCESGKDVSGSLVVAILASCFTDQRQLIVDEQAYAAHSEEISKDTTGRRLQWLVSACPRAAPSRAFLLRVNELLISPRHQPANST
;
A
#
# COMPACT_ATOMS: atom_id res chain seq x y z
N MET A 1 40.06 25.51 -58.11
CA MET A 1 39.58 25.68 -59.50
C MET A 1 38.33 24.82 -59.60
N THR A 2 37.13 25.31 -59.91
CA THR A 2 36.61 26.67 -60.23
C THR A 2 35.40 26.95 -59.31
N PHE A 3 35.05 28.19 -58.92
CA PHE A 3 34.28 29.18 -59.71
C PHE A 3 33.07 28.54 -60.44
N THR A 4 31.81 28.91 -60.17
CA THR A 4 31.26 29.83 -59.12
C THR A 4 29.81 29.39 -58.74
N GLU A 5 28.78 30.15 -58.33
CA GLU A 5 28.46 31.60 -58.23
C GLU A 5 27.42 31.87 -57.11
N LEU A 6 26.85 33.09 -57.03
CA LEU A 6 25.77 33.49 -56.11
C LEU A 6 24.65 34.24 -56.86
N LEU A 7 23.41 34.13 -56.39
CA LEU A 7 22.35 35.12 -56.68
C LEU A 7 21.25 35.11 -55.60
N GLU A 8 21.03 36.25 -54.96
CA GLU A 8 19.93 36.48 -54.01
C GLU A 8 18.67 36.96 -54.75
N GLY A 9 17.48 36.74 -54.18
CA GLY A 9 16.21 36.97 -54.91
C GLY A 9 14.95 37.07 -54.06
N SER A 10 14.91 38.03 -53.13
CA SER A 10 13.73 38.67 -52.50
C SER A 10 12.45 37.85 -52.24
N SER A 11 12.04 37.82 -50.98
CA SER A 11 10.77 37.28 -50.48
C SER A 11 9.49 37.87 -51.12
N SER A 12 8.44 37.04 -51.22
CA SER A 12 7.06 37.49 -51.05
C SER A 12 6.31 36.50 -50.14
N THR A 13 5.38 37.00 -49.32
CA THR A 13 4.83 36.26 -48.18
C THR A 13 3.54 35.52 -48.51
N SER A 14 3.49 34.22 -48.23
CA SER A 14 2.24 33.48 -48.01
C SER A 14 2.25 32.87 -46.60
N SER A 15 1.47 33.48 -45.69
CA SER A 15 1.29 32.99 -44.33
C SER A 15 0.35 31.78 -44.34
N SER A 16 0.91 30.58 -44.43
CA SER A 16 0.15 29.34 -44.26
C SER A 16 -0.41 29.28 -42.82
N PRO A 17 -1.72 29.08 -42.63
CA PRO A 17 -2.29 28.94 -41.29
C PRO A 17 -1.80 27.63 -40.65
N PRO A 18 -1.64 27.59 -39.31
CA PRO A 18 -1.28 26.35 -38.62
C PRO A 18 -2.39 25.31 -38.80
N ARG A 19 -2.07 24.17 -39.42
CA ARG A 19 -3.01 23.05 -39.59
C ARG A 19 -3.37 22.46 -38.22
N GLN A 20 -4.54 22.84 -37.69
CA GLN A 20 -5.14 22.22 -36.50
C GLN A 20 -6.24 21.20 -36.84
N ASP A 21 -6.05 20.45 -37.92
CA ASP A 21 -6.87 19.27 -38.25
C ASP A 21 -6.51 18.09 -37.32
N TRP A 22 -6.87 18.23 -36.04
CA TRP A 22 -6.81 17.14 -35.08
C TRP A 22 -7.78 16.03 -35.53
N HIS A 23 -7.25 14.84 -35.85
CA HIS A 23 -8.10 13.71 -36.20
C HIS A 23 -9.12 13.41 -35.08
N HIS A 24 -10.31 12.98 -35.48
CA HIS A 24 -11.42 12.67 -34.58
C HIS A 24 -11.02 11.72 -33.44
N SER A 25 -10.14 10.76 -33.73
CA SER A 25 -9.50 9.86 -32.77
C SER A 25 -8.74 10.57 -31.64
N ASP A 26 -8.09 11.70 -31.92
CA ASP A 26 -7.20 12.36 -30.96
C ASP A 26 -7.95 13.35 -30.08
N ARG A 27 -9.04 13.94 -30.59
CA ARG A 27 -10.06 14.59 -29.75
C ARG A 27 -10.67 13.60 -28.75
N ILE A 28 -11.07 12.42 -29.23
CA ILE A 28 -11.63 11.35 -28.38
C ILE A 28 -10.62 10.85 -27.34
N LYS A 29 -9.34 10.64 -27.72
CA LYS A 29 -8.25 10.29 -26.76
C LYS A 29 -8.01 11.39 -25.71
N ARG A 30 -8.15 12.66 -26.07
CA ARG A 30 -8.01 13.79 -25.14
C ARG A 30 -9.19 13.88 -24.18
N GLU A 31 -10.41 13.72 -24.70
CA GLU A 31 -11.64 13.78 -23.90
C GLU A 31 -11.74 12.60 -22.91
N SER A 32 -11.41 11.37 -23.32
CA SER A 32 -11.33 10.19 -22.43
C SER A 32 -10.18 10.22 -21.40
N ARG A 33 -9.29 11.22 -21.47
CA ARG A 33 -8.27 11.51 -20.44
C ARG A 33 -8.65 12.68 -19.53
N HIS A 34 -9.72 13.41 -19.83
CA HIS A 34 -10.11 14.61 -19.09
C HIS A 34 -10.62 14.24 -17.68
N ILE A 35 -10.15 14.94 -16.65
CA ILE A 35 -10.47 14.62 -15.24
C ILE A 35 -11.98 14.59 -14.97
N TYR A 36 -12.75 15.50 -15.56
CA TYR A 36 -14.24 15.48 -15.55
C TYR A 36 -14.83 14.11 -15.91
N ASN A 37 -14.47 13.58 -17.09
CA ASN A 37 -14.96 12.28 -17.56
C ASN A 37 -14.50 11.12 -16.65
N LYS A 38 -13.33 11.25 -16.03
CA LYS A 38 -12.81 10.28 -15.05
C LYS A 38 -13.63 10.29 -13.76
N LEU A 39 -13.80 11.44 -13.11
CA LEU A 39 -14.51 11.56 -11.83
C LEU A 39 -16.00 11.18 -11.95
N HIS A 40 -16.69 11.61 -13.00
CA HIS A 40 -18.08 11.19 -13.24
C HIS A 40 -18.19 9.69 -13.53
N SER A 41 -17.24 9.07 -14.25
CA SER A 41 -17.23 7.61 -14.44
C SER A 41 -16.99 6.85 -13.13
N ILE A 42 -16.13 7.38 -12.25
CA ILE A 42 -15.87 6.81 -10.92
C ILE A 42 -17.14 6.83 -10.06
N SER A 43 -17.87 7.96 -10.03
CA SER A 43 -19.12 8.10 -9.27
C SER A 43 -20.28 7.27 -9.85
N HIS A 44 -20.37 7.15 -11.18
CA HIS A 44 -21.29 6.20 -11.84
C HIS A 44 -21.01 4.75 -11.41
N ASP A 45 -19.74 4.34 -11.41
CA ASP A 45 -19.35 2.96 -11.09
C ASP A 45 -19.43 2.65 -9.58
N SER A 46 -19.23 3.63 -8.69
CA SER A 46 -19.43 3.43 -7.25
C SER A 46 -20.89 3.14 -6.89
N ALA A 47 -21.86 3.65 -7.65
CA ALA A 47 -23.27 3.30 -7.50
C ALA A 47 -23.57 1.80 -7.76
N PHE A 48 -22.68 1.06 -8.44
CA PHE A 48 -22.73 -0.41 -8.47
C PHE A 48 -22.22 -1.02 -7.15
N ILE A 49 -21.12 -0.50 -6.61
CA ILE A 49 -20.54 -0.96 -5.34
C ILE A 49 -21.49 -0.75 -4.15
N HIS A 50 -22.20 0.38 -4.10
CA HIS A 50 -23.22 0.62 -3.06
C HIS A 50 -24.38 -0.38 -3.15
N ARG A 51 -24.77 -0.84 -4.35
CA ARG A 51 -25.77 -1.92 -4.52
C ARG A 51 -25.25 -3.27 -4.05
N ILE A 52 -24.00 -3.64 -4.36
CA ILE A 52 -23.38 -4.86 -3.82
C ILE A 52 -23.32 -4.82 -2.29
N HIS A 53 -22.91 -3.68 -1.71
CA HIS A 53 -22.87 -3.54 -0.26
C HIS A 53 -24.26 -3.60 0.39
N ALA A 54 -25.31 -3.06 -0.26
CA ALA A 54 -26.68 -3.15 0.25
C ALA A 54 -27.25 -4.58 0.24
N LEU A 55 -26.87 -5.40 -0.76
CA LEU A 55 -27.22 -6.84 -0.81
C LEU A 55 -26.41 -7.67 0.20
N PHE A 56 -25.14 -7.32 0.42
CA PHE A 56 -24.21 -8.08 1.27
C PHE A 56 -23.64 -7.25 2.45
N PRO A 57 -24.49 -6.67 3.32
CA PRO A 57 -24.08 -5.65 4.31
C PRO A 57 -23.26 -6.19 5.48
N SER A 58 -23.30 -7.51 5.71
CA SER A 58 -22.52 -8.23 6.72
C SER A 58 -21.07 -8.51 6.30
N LEU A 59 -20.80 -8.60 4.99
CA LEU A 59 -19.47 -8.98 4.50
C LEU A 59 -18.48 -7.81 4.65
N LEU A 60 -17.20 -8.14 4.84
CA LEU A 60 -16.14 -7.15 4.97
C LEU A 60 -15.92 -6.43 3.62
N LEU A 61 -16.45 -5.21 3.46
CA LEU A 61 -16.17 -4.38 2.29
C LEU A 61 -14.72 -3.88 2.35
N THR A 62 -13.93 -4.25 1.35
CA THR A 62 -12.51 -3.89 1.24
C THR A 62 -12.17 -3.23 -0.09
N ALA A 63 -11.45 -2.12 -0.02
CA ALA A 63 -10.89 -1.45 -1.18
C ALA A 63 -9.50 -2.05 -1.52
N ASN A 64 -9.29 -2.59 -2.73
CA ASN A 64 -7.93 -2.88 -3.18
C ASN A 64 -7.26 -1.55 -3.58
N LEU A 65 -6.14 -1.21 -2.93
CA LEU A 65 -5.44 0.07 -3.13
C LEU A 65 -4.57 0.08 -4.41
N ARG A 66 -5.13 -0.49 -5.49
CA ARG A 66 -4.70 -0.31 -6.88
C ARG A 66 -5.53 0.79 -7.52
N CYS A 67 -6.84 0.54 -7.69
CA CYS A 67 -7.80 1.58 -8.03
C CYS A 67 -9.16 1.46 -7.31
N GLY A 68 -9.43 0.34 -6.61
CA GLY A 68 -10.67 0.10 -5.86
C GLY A 68 -11.10 1.24 -4.93
N ALA A 69 -10.15 1.91 -4.28
CA ALA A 69 -10.37 3.08 -3.40
C ALA A 69 -11.14 4.23 -4.07
N TRP A 70 -10.98 4.43 -5.39
CA TRP A 70 -11.75 5.44 -6.12
C TRP A 70 -13.25 5.12 -6.17
N TYR A 71 -13.62 3.83 -6.20
CA TYR A 71 -15.01 3.36 -6.36
C TYR A 71 -15.68 2.96 -5.04
N THR A 72 -15.00 3.13 -3.91
CA THR A 72 -15.47 2.71 -2.57
C THR A 72 -15.52 3.90 -1.62
N ASP A 73 -16.73 4.29 -1.23
CA ASP A 73 -16.96 5.34 -0.23
C ASP A 73 -16.34 4.93 1.13
N PRO A 74 -15.49 5.78 1.75
CA PRO A 74 -14.90 5.55 3.07
C PRO A 74 -15.91 5.27 4.18
N ALA A 75 -17.15 5.77 4.07
CA ALA A 75 -18.20 5.58 5.08
C ALA A 75 -18.77 4.15 5.12
N ILE A 76 -18.81 3.44 3.98
CA ILE A 76 -19.25 2.04 3.92
C ILE A 76 -18.08 1.03 3.99
N THR A 77 -16.87 1.47 3.64
CA THR A 77 -15.68 0.60 3.59
C THR A 77 -15.18 0.24 4.98
N SER A 78 -14.83 -1.03 5.18
CA SER A 78 -14.42 -1.57 6.49
C SER A 78 -12.91 -1.79 6.62
N ALA A 79 -12.22 -2.13 5.53
CA ALA A 79 -10.77 -2.36 5.51
C ALA A 79 -10.16 -2.12 4.11
N VAL A 80 -8.85 -2.33 3.96
CA VAL A 80 -8.10 -2.11 2.71
C VAL A 80 -7.20 -3.30 2.38
N SER A 81 -7.01 -3.59 1.10
CA SER A 81 -6.12 -4.65 0.60
C SER A 81 -5.09 -4.13 -0.41
N TYR A 82 -4.03 -4.91 -0.66
CA TYR A 82 -2.98 -4.54 -1.62
C TYR A 82 -2.54 -5.72 -2.50
N PHE A 83 -3.51 -6.33 -3.17
CA PHE A 83 -3.28 -7.27 -4.27
C PHE A 83 -2.76 -6.51 -5.51
N LYS A 84 -2.04 -7.21 -6.39
CA LYS A 84 -1.43 -6.61 -7.60
C LYS A 84 -1.64 -7.52 -8.80
N SER A 85 -2.06 -6.92 -9.92
CA SER A 85 -2.28 -7.60 -11.20
C SER A 85 -1.05 -8.36 -11.71
N THR A 86 0.15 -7.79 -11.54
CA THR A 86 1.40 -8.44 -11.99
C THR A 86 1.66 -9.80 -11.37
N ASP A 87 1.12 -10.04 -10.17
CA ASP A 87 1.31 -11.30 -9.45
C ASP A 87 0.36 -12.40 -9.98
N GLY A 88 -0.58 -12.02 -10.85
CA GLY A 88 -1.47 -12.89 -11.62
C GLY A 88 -1.25 -12.79 -13.15
N HIS A 89 -0.20 -12.10 -13.61
CA HIS A 89 0.14 -12.06 -15.03
C HIS A 89 0.55 -13.45 -15.53
N THR A 90 0.18 -13.76 -16.78
CA THR A 90 0.47 -15.03 -17.44
C THR A 90 1.97 -15.36 -17.43
N HIS A 91 2.31 -16.58 -17.03
CA HIS A 91 3.68 -17.08 -16.76
C HIS A 91 4.44 -16.38 -15.60
N GLN A 92 3.82 -15.42 -14.89
CA GLN A 92 4.41 -14.67 -13.77
C GLN A 92 3.59 -14.80 -12.46
N TRP A 93 2.68 -15.77 -12.41
CA TRP A 93 1.86 -16.06 -11.23
C TRP A 93 2.72 -16.29 -10.00
N SER A 94 2.39 -15.62 -8.88
CA SER A 94 3.17 -15.67 -7.65
C SER A 94 2.37 -15.32 -6.39
N PHE A 95 2.61 -16.05 -5.31
CA PHE A 95 2.12 -15.69 -3.97
C PHE A 95 3.13 -14.74 -3.28
N SER A 96 2.69 -13.56 -2.83
CA SER A 96 3.61 -12.52 -2.35
C SER A 96 3.73 -12.47 -0.83
N LEU A 97 4.73 -13.16 -0.27
CA LEU A 97 5.05 -13.12 1.17
C LEU A 97 5.25 -11.69 1.72
N LYS A 98 5.69 -10.75 0.87
CA LYS A 98 5.95 -9.33 1.21
C LYS A 98 4.69 -8.44 1.13
N ARG A 99 3.60 -8.96 0.59
CA ARG A 99 2.28 -8.30 0.42
C ARG A 99 1.19 -9.36 0.61
N SER A 100 1.27 -10.04 1.74
CA SER A 100 0.55 -11.29 2.01
C SER A 100 -0.92 -11.10 2.38
N ASN A 101 -1.36 -9.86 2.69
CA ASN A 101 -2.72 -9.48 3.09
C ASN A 101 -3.30 -10.30 4.28
N LEU A 102 -2.46 -11.03 5.04
CA LEU A 102 -2.91 -11.95 6.09
C LEU A 102 -3.64 -11.27 7.25
N HIS A 103 -3.34 -9.99 7.50
CA HIS A 103 -4.02 -9.15 8.49
C HIS A 103 -5.53 -9.00 8.23
N LEU A 104 -6.00 -9.27 7.01
CA LEU A 104 -7.43 -9.30 6.69
C LEU A 104 -8.10 -10.61 7.07
N VAL A 105 -7.37 -11.73 7.17
CA VAL A 105 -8.02 -13.05 7.32
C VAL A 105 -8.88 -13.18 8.59
N PRO A 106 -8.48 -12.67 9.77
CA PRO A 106 -9.37 -12.62 10.93
C PRO A 106 -10.65 -11.84 10.63
N LEU A 107 -10.53 -10.60 10.13
CA LEU A 107 -11.65 -9.73 9.79
C LEU A 107 -12.61 -10.35 8.76
N ILE A 108 -12.07 -11.10 7.79
CA ILE A 108 -12.83 -11.82 6.76
C ILE A 108 -13.58 -13.02 7.37
N VAL A 109 -12.93 -13.78 8.26
CA VAL A 109 -13.56 -14.94 8.94
C VAL A 109 -14.63 -14.48 9.92
N ASP A 110 -14.38 -13.41 10.67
CA ASP A 110 -15.31 -12.84 11.66
C ASP A 110 -16.54 -12.20 10.99
N ALA A 111 -16.37 -11.55 9.83
CA ALA A 111 -17.47 -11.05 9.00
C ALA A 111 -18.19 -12.16 8.19
N GLY A 112 -17.72 -13.41 8.26
CA GLY A 112 -18.25 -14.54 7.48
C GLY A 112 -17.93 -14.49 5.98
N GLY A 113 -17.13 -13.52 5.52
CA GLY A 113 -16.70 -13.34 4.13
C GLY A 113 -16.31 -11.90 3.82
N ALA A 114 -15.92 -11.65 2.56
CA ALA A 114 -15.42 -10.36 2.10
C ALA A 114 -16.04 -9.92 0.78
N ILE A 115 -16.00 -8.61 0.53
CA ILE A 115 -16.13 -8.00 -0.78
C ILE A 115 -14.79 -7.30 -1.07
N VAL A 116 -14.15 -7.62 -2.18
CA VAL A 116 -12.90 -6.99 -2.62
C VAL A 116 -13.16 -6.22 -3.90
N VAL A 117 -13.09 -4.89 -3.82
CA VAL A 117 -13.34 -3.99 -4.96
C VAL A 117 -12.03 -3.60 -5.62
N ASP A 118 -11.97 -3.75 -6.94
CA ASP A 118 -10.94 -3.17 -7.81
C ASP A 118 -11.56 -2.86 -9.18
N SER A 119 -10.79 -2.37 -10.15
CA SER A 119 -11.28 -2.18 -11.52
C SER A 119 -10.18 -2.44 -12.55
N THR A 120 -10.54 -2.39 -13.83
CA THR A 120 -9.62 -2.55 -14.96
C THR A 120 -10.08 -1.74 -16.16
N ARG A 121 -9.12 -1.39 -17.02
CA ARG A 121 -9.33 -0.63 -18.26
C ARG A 121 -9.99 -1.48 -19.35
N ARG A 122 -10.37 -0.81 -20.44
CA ARG A 122 -10.86 -1.44 -21.70
C ARG A 122 -9.98 -2.62 -22.12
N GLY A 123 -10.60 -3.63 -22.71
CA GLY A 123 -9.96 -4.89 -23.12
C GLY A 123 -10.01 -6.02 -22.07
N LYS A 124 -10.33 -5.74 -20.80
CA LYS A 124 -10.64 -6.76 -19.77
C LYS A 124 -11.94 -6.41 -19.03
N SER A 125 -12.67 -7.41 -18.54
CA SER A 125 -13.86 -7.20 -17.69
C SER A 125 -13.55 -7.24 -16.18
N ILE A 126 -12.42 -7.84 -15.80
CA ILE A 126 -11.94 -8.06 -14.43
C ILE A 126 -10.40 -7.93 -14.46
N PRO A 127 -9.75 -7.20 -13.52
CA PRO A 127 -8.29 -7.14 -13.43
C PRO A 127 -7.68 -8.48 -12.98
N ASP A 128 -6.44 -8.78 -13.39
CA ASP A 128 -5.74 -10.03 -13.00
C ASP A 128 -5.57 -10.17 -11.47
N ALA A 129 -5.63 -9.05 -10.74
CA ALA A 129 -5.65 -9.06 -9.27
C ALA A 129 -6.86 -9.84 -8.72
N LEU A 130 -8.05 -9.60 -9.29
CA LEU A 130 -9.28 -10.28 -8.90
C LEU A 130 -9.42 -11.62 -9.61
N SER A 131 -9.11 -11.73 -10.91
CA SER A 131 -9.34 -12.98 -11.67
C SER A 131 -8.28 -14.08 -11.45
N LYS A 132 -7.08 -13.75 -10.93
CA LYS A 132 -5.99 -14.72 -10.70
C LYS A 132 -5.26 -14.54 -9.36
N THR A 133 -4.85 -13.32 -8.98
CA THR A 133 -4.03 -13.14 -7.76
C THR A 133 -4.76 -13.53 -6.47
N ILE A 134 -6.02 -13.12 -6.29
CA ILE A 134 -6.82 -13.50 -5.11
C ILE A 134 -7.24 -14.97 -5.13
N PRO A 135 -7.65 -15.58 -6.28
CA PRO A 135 -7.79 -17.03 -6.40
C PRO A 135 -6.57 -17.83 -5.93
N VAL A 136 -5.36 -17.48 -6.39
CA VAL A 136 -4.11 -18.09 -5.92
C VAL A 136 -3.94 -17.91 -4.41
N TRP A 137 -4.23 -16.71 -3.89
CA TRP A 137 -4.16 -16.44 -2.46
C TRP A 137 -5.14 -17.31 -1.65
N CYS A 138 -6.40 -17.45 -2.09
CA CYS A 138 -7.39 -18.31 -1.43
C CYS A 138 -6.94 -19.77 -1.40
N ALA A 139 -6.54 -20.34 -2.54
CA ALA A 139 -6.08 -21.72 -2.64
C ALA A 139 -4.83 -21.98 -1.78
N VAL A 140 -3.87 -21.04 -1.76
CA VAL A 140 -2.67 -21.15 -0.92
C VAL A 140 -2.98 -21.09 0.57
N LEU A 141 -3.94 -20.25 1.01
CA LEU A 141 -4.36 -20.23 2.42
C LEU A 141 -5.16 -21.48 2.80
N ASN A 142 -6.02 -21.99 1.92
CA ASN A 142 -6.74 -23.26 2.12
C ASN A 142 -5.74 -24.42 2.32
N GLY A 143 -4.76 -24.55 1.42
CA GLY A 143 -3.70 -25.57 1.48
C GLY A 143 -2.80 -25.43 2.70
N ALA A 144 -2.27 -24.23 2.97
CA ALA A 144 -1.37 -23.99 4.11
C ALA A 144 -2.07 -24.17 5.45
N SER A 145 -3.31 -23.68 5.60
CA SER A 145 -4.12 -23.91 6.80
C SER A 145 -4.33 -25.41 7.02
N ARG A 146 -4.74 -26.15 5.98
CA ARG A 146 -4.95 -27.60 6.08
C ARG A 146 -3.67 -28.33 6.45
N ARG A 147 -2.54 -28.00 5.83
CA ARG A 147 -1.24 -28.64 6.10
C ARG A 147 -0.66 -28.29 7.48
N ARG A 148 -1.09 -27.17 8.08
CA ARG A 148 -0.66 -26.72 9.42
C ARG A 148 -1.60 -27.12 10.56
N TYR A 149 -2.91 -27.18 10.30
CA TYR A 149 -3.98 -27.31 11.33
C TYR A 149 -5.02 -28.41 11.03
N GLY A 150 -4.89 -29.16 9.93
CA GLY A 150 -5.86 -30.18 9.51
C GLY A 150 -7.20 -29.64 8.99
N CYS A 151 -7.36 -28.32 8.89
CA CYS A 151 -8.59 -27.65 8.44
C CYS A 151 -8.27 -26.47 7.48
N PRO A 152 -9.11 -26.19 6.47
CA PRO A 152 -10.34 -26.90 6.09
C PRO A 152 -10.05 -28.30 5.51
N ALA A 153 -11.08 -29.13 5.40
CA ALA A 153 -10.98 -30.41 4.70
C ALA A 153 -10.91 -30.20 3.17
N GLU A 154 -10.33 -31.15 2.44
CA GLU A 154 -10.10 -31.06 0.99
C GLU A 154 -11.37 -31.29 0.16
N ASP A 155 -12.31 -32.08 0.70
CA ASP A 155 -13.67 -32.29 0.20
C ASP A 155 -14.62 -31.14 0.56
N ALA A 156 -14.12 -30.08 1.21
CA ALA A 156 -14.89 -28.86 1.42
C ALA A 156 -15.05 -28.08 0.11
N GLU A 157 -16.28 -27.68 -0.19
CA GLU A 157 -16.60 -26.87 -1.36
C GLU A 157 -15.77 -25.57 -1.37
N GLY A 158 -15.09 -25.26 -2.48
CA GLY A 158 -14.23 -24.08 -2.59
C GLY A 158 -12.82 -24.25 -2.02
N PHE A 159 -12.38 -25.46 -1.67
CA PHE A 159 -10.98 -25.73 -1.30
C PHE A 159 -10.02 -25.49 -2.49
N VAL A 160 -10.42 -25.99 -3.67
CA VAL A 160 -9.67 -25.96 -4.94
C VAL A 160 -9.54 -24.52 -5.49
N LEU A 161 -8.55 -24.29 -6.36
CA LEU A 161 -8.44 -23.06 -7.14
C LEU A 161 -9.71 -22.83 -7.98
N GLU A 162 -10.35 -21.67 -7.87
CA GLU A 162 -11.42 -21.23 -8.79
C GLU A 162 -11.00 -19.97 -9.53
N THR A 163 -11.10 -19.96 -10.86
CA THR A 163 -10.82 -18.80 -11.73
C THR A 163 -11.99 -18.59 -12.70
N PRO A 164 -12.27 -17.35 -13.17
CA PRO A 164 -13.43 -17.08 -14.01
C PRO A 164 -13.27 -17.72 -15.39
N GLN A 165 -13.98 -18.82 -15.64
CA GLN A 165 -13.84 -19.69 -16.82
C GLN A 165 -14.11 -18.97 -18.17
N TRP A 166 -14.89 -17.88 -18.14
CA TRP A 166 -15.16 -17.03 -19.32
C TRP A 166 -13.99 -16.09 -19.69
N MET A 167 -12.94 -16.04 -18.86
CA MET A 167 -11.76 -15.19 -19.05
C MET A 167 -10.45 -15.98 -19.03
N ILE A 168 -10.34 -16.96 -18.14
CA ILE A 168 -9.12 -17.76 -17.92
C ILE A 168 -9.33 -19.11 -18.61
N PRO A 169 -8.59 -19.41 -19.71
CA PRO A 169 -8.67 -20.70 -20.38
C PRO A 169 -8.25 -21.84 -19.44
N PRO A 170 -8.79 -23.08 -19.61
CA PRO A 170 -8.36 -24.23 -18.81
C PRO A 170 -6.84 -24.42 -18.80
N SER A 171 -6.18 -24.28 -19.95
CA SER A 171 -4.72 -24.39 -20.03
C SER A 171 -3.96 -23.26 -19.32
N GLU A 172 -4.57 -22.11 -19.01
CA GLU A 172 -3.99 -21.12 -18.09
C GLU A 172 -4.27 -21.50 -16.62
N HIS A 173 -5.47 -22.02 -16.33
CA HIS A 173 -5.85 -22.51 -15.01
C HIS A 173 -4.93 -23.64 -14.52
N ASP A 174 -4.71 -24.68 -15.33
CA ASP A 174 -3.85 -25.83 -15.00
C ASP A 174 -2.38 -25.38 -14.71
N GLN A 175 -1.90 -24.36 -15.43
CA GLN A 175 -0.57 -23.74 -15.23
C GLN A 175 -0.46 -22.90 -13.94
N ILE A 176 -1.59 -22.48 -13.38
CA ILE A 176 -1.68 -21.80 -12.09
C ILE A 176 -1.80 -22.85 -10.97
N GLU A 177 -2.69 -23.84 -11.13
CA GLU A 177 -2.93 -24.90 -10.15
C GLU A 177 -1.66 -25.69 -9.85
N SER A 178 -0.91 -26.09 -10.88
CA SER A 178 0.40 -26.76 -10.77
C SER A 178 1.49 -25.98 -10.03
N ARG A 179 1.24 -24.72 -9.64
CA ARG A 179 2.14 -23.89 -8.81
C ARG A 179 1.67 -23.71 -7.37
N ILE A 180 0.44 -24.09 -7.03
CA ILE A 180 -0.16 -23.82 -5.71
C ILE A 180 0.63 -24.50 -4.59
N GLU A 181 1.04 -25.76 -4.73
CA GLU A 181 1.78 -26.46 -3.67
C GLU A 181 3.12 -25.77 -3.36
N GLY A 182 3.88 -25.34 -4.37
CA GLY A 182 5.13 -24.59 -4.16
C GLY A 182 4.91 -23.23 -3.49
N PHE A 183 3.74 -22.62 -3.64
CA PHE A 183 3.35 -21.41 -2.89
C PHE A 183 2.87 -21.72 -1.47
N VAL A 184 2.23 -22.87 -1.24
CA VAL A 184 1.88 -23.39 0.08
C VAL A 184 3.14 -23.69 0.89
N GLU A 185 4.12 -24.39 0.29
CA GLU A 185 5.46 -24.61 0.87
C GLU A 185 6.16 -23.28 1.18
N SER A 186 6.16 -22.33 0.24
CA SER A 186 6.75 -20.99 0.43
C SER A 186 6.11 -20.19 1.57
N LEU A 187 4.83 -20.41 1.88
CA LEU A 187 4.17 -19.79 3.04
C LEU A 187 4.50 -20.53 4.34
N LEU A 188 4.60 -21.86 4.31
CA LEU A 188 4.90 -22.71 5.47
C LEU A 188 6.35 -22.58 5.97
N ASP A 189 7.30 -22.25 5.09
CA ASP A 189 8.71 -21.94 5.44
C ASP A 189 8.92 -20.48 5.91
N SER A 190 7.93 -19.61 5.70
CA SER A 190 8.04 -18.18 6.00
C SER A 190 7.76 -17.83 7.46
N ASP A 191 8.22 -16.66 7.91
CA ASP A 191 7.96 -16.14 9.26
C ASP A 191 6.55 -15.55 9.44
N LEU A 192 5.68 -15.73 8.43
CA LEU A 192 4.28 -15.33 8.47
C LEU A 192 3.45 -16.34 9.28
N GLN A 193 2.53 -15.85 10.10
CA GLN A 193 1.57 -16.71 10.77
C GLN A 193 0.53 -17.21 9.76
N VAL A 194 0.55 -18.52 9.48
CA VAL A 194 -0.50 -19.20 8.71
C VAL A 194 -1.83 -19.08 9.47
N PRO A 195 -2.91 -18.56 8.85
CA PRO A 195 -4.20 -18.47 9.51
C PRO A 195 -4.87 -19.85 9.62
N MET A 196 -5.59 -20.10 10.73
CA MET A 196 -6.39 -21.32 10.90
C MET A 196 -7.81 -21.12 10.35
N LEU A 197 -8.04 -21.61 9.13
CA LEU A 197 -9.30 -21.52 8.40
C LEU A 197 -10.23 -22.70 8.75
N LYS A 198 -11.36 -22.42 9.42
CA LYS A 198 -12.40 -23.43 9.72
C LYS A 198 -13.21 -23.85 8.48
N LYS A 199 -13.30 -22.97 7.49
CA LYS A 199 -13.96 -23.14 6.18
C LYS A 199 -13.00 -22.63 5.09
N PRO A 200 -13.00 -23.20 3.87
CA PRO A 200 -12.15 -22.70 2.80
C PRO A 200 -12.60 -21.31 2.32
N LEU A 201 -11.64 -20.47 1.92
CA LEU A 201 -11.91 -19.21 1.24
C LEU A 201 -12.27 -19.50 -0.22
N LYS A 202 -13.44 -19.04 -0.69
CA LYS A 202 -13.95 -19.31 -2.05
C LYS A 202 -14.16 -18.02 -2.85
N PRO A 203 -13.45 -17.79 -3.97
CA PRO A 203 -13.71 -16.68 -4.89
C PRO A 203 -15.13 -16.70 -5.48
N VAL A 204 -15.76 -15.52 -5.59
CA VAL A 204 -17.04 -15.33 -6.30
C VAL A 204 -16.90 -14.08 -7.17
N PHE A 205 -16.81 -14.24 -8.49
CA PHE A 205 -16.50 -13.13 -9.41
C PHE A 205 -17.75 -12.34 -9.81
N VAL A 206 -17.69 -11.01 -9.69
CA VAL A 206 -18.83 -10.11 -9.93
C VAL A 206 -18.41 -8.92 -10.80
N THR A 207 -19.23 -8.56 -11.80
CA THR A 207 -19.09 -7.34 -12.61
C THR A 207 -20.47 -6.68 -12.77
N PRO A 208 -20.57 -5.45 -13.33
CA PRO A 208 -21.87 -4.81 -13.61
C PRO A 208 -22.73 -5.52 -14.67
N GLN A 209 -22.25 -6.63 -15.24
CA GLN A 209 -23.01 -7.54 -16.11
C GLN A 209 -23.52 -8.80 -15.40
N THR A 210 -23.10 -9.06 -14.16
CA THR A 210 -23.59 -10.18 -13.35
C THR A 210 -25.03 -9.91 -12.92
N ASN A 211 -25.96 -10.84 -13.18
CA ASN A 211 -27.28 -10.77 -12.55
C ASN A 211 -27.13 -11.03 -11.05
N LEU A 212 -27.32 -9.99 -10.23
CA LEU A 212 -27.13 -10.08 -8.78
C LEU A 212 -28.14 -11.01 -8.11
N GLU A 213 -29.37 -11.12 -8.64
CA GLU A 213 -30.40 -12.05 -8.17
C GLU A 213 -30.02 -13.52 -8.36
N SER A 214 -29.08 -13.80 -9.27
CA SER A 214 -28.55 -15.15 -9.51
C SER A 214 -27.39 -15.53 -8.58
N ILE A 215 -26.85 -14.57 -7.82
CA ILE A 215 -25.90 -14.83 -6.74
C ILE A 215 -26.73 -15.30 -5.54
N PRO A 216 -26.64 -16.56 -5.08
CA PRO A 216 -27.57 -17.05 -4.08
C PRO A 216 -27.21 -16.47 -2.71
N GLU A 217 -27.96 -15.45 -2.26
CA GLU A 217 -27.82 -14.84 -0.93
C GLU A 217 -27.85 -15.92 0.16
N GLN A 218 -28.76 -16.89 0.02
CA GLN A 218 -28.89 -18.04 0.92
C GLN A 218 -27.65 -18.97 0.94
N SER A 219 -26.81 -18.97 -0.09
CA SER A 219 -25.55 -19.73 -0.09
C SER A 219 -24.37 -18.92 0.45
N ILE A 220 -24.46 -17.59 0.47
CA ILE A 220 -23.36 -16.67 0.84
C ILE A 220 -23.52 -16.13 2.27
N GLN A 221 -24.76 -15.94 2.74
CA GLN A 221 -25.07 -15.35 4.06
C GLN A 221 -25.61 -16.38 5.07
N SER A 222 -25.97 -17.59 4.65
CA SER A 222 -26.46 -18.61 5.57
C SER A 222 -25.38 -19.11 6.53
N THR A 223 -25.77 -19.32 7.78
CA THR A 223 -24.97 -20.02 8.81
C THR A 223 -24.47 -21.39 8.32
N HIS A 224 -25.20 -22.03 7.41
CA HIS A 224 -24.86 -23.31 6.79
C HIS A 224 -23.95 -23.23 5.55
N CYS A 225 -23.50 -22.04 5.13
CA CYS A 225 -22.51 -21.90 4.05
C CYS A 225 -21.27 -22.76 4.36
N ARG A 226 -20.85 -23.60 3.40
CA ARG A 226 -19.74 -24.56 3.60
C ARG A 226 -18.34 -23.93 3.46
N PHE A 227 -18.28 -22.73 2.88
CA PHE A 227 -17.07 -21.95 2.62
C PHE A 227 -17.15 -20.57 3.31
N THR A 228 -16.13 -19.74 3.06
CA THR A 228 -16.09 -18.32 3.41
C THR A 228 -16.02 -17.53 2.08
N PRO A 229 -17.12 -16.87 1.64
CA PRO A 229 -17.19 -16.19 0.36
C PRO A 229 -16.23 -14.98 0.25
N MET A 230 -15.57 -14.88 -0.90
CA MET A 230 -14.74 -13.75 -1.31
C MET A 230 -15.34 -13.14 -2.59
N LEU A 231 -16.23 -12.16 -2.46
CA LEU A 231 -16.86 -11.48 -3.62
C LEU A 231 -15.84 -10.56 -4.28
N LEU A 232 -15.35 -10.93 -5.46
CA LEU A 232 -14.31 -10.22 -6.21
C LEU A 232 -14.98 -9.33 -7.25
N VAL A 233 -15.16 -8.06 -6.90
CA VAL A 233 -16.00 -7.10 -7.64
C VAL A 233 -15.14 -6.21 -8.52
N SER A 234 -15.28 -6.39 -9.83
CA SER A 234 -14.80 -5.41 -10.82
C SER A 234 -15.81 -4.26 -10.88
N ALA A 235 -15.41 -3.05 -10.49
CA ALA A 235 -16.34 -1.92 -10.35
C ALA A 235 -16.90 -1.42 -11.70
N SER A 236 -16.04 -1.30 -12.72
CA SER A 236 -16.40 -0.68 -14.00
C SER A 236 -17.05 -1.65 -14.98
N ARG A 237 -18.11 -1.21 -15.67
CA ARG A 237 -18.74 -1.99 -16.75
C ARG A 237 -17.73 -2.24 -17.88
N PHE A 238 -17.56 -3.50 -18.28
CA PHE A 238 -16.77 -3.86 -19.46
C PHE A 238 -17.27 -3.13 -20.72
N VAL A 239 -16.35 -2.56 -21.49
CA VAL A 239 -16.59 -1.96 -22.79
C VAL A 239 -15.66 -2.58 -23.81
N SER A 240 -16.21 -3.14 -24.88
CA SER A 240 -15.43 -3.72 -25.97
C SER A 240 -14.66 -2.67 -26.76
N ASP A 241 -13.54 -3.06 -27.36
CA ASP A 241 -12.73 -2.16 -28.20
C ASP A 241 -13.46 -1.72 -29.48
N SER A 242 -14.52 -2.45 -29.87
CA SER A 242 -15.44 -2.11 -30.95
C SER A 242 -16.46 -1.02 -30.59
N ALA A 243 -16.71 -0.75 -29.30
CA ALA A 243 -17.73 0.18 -28.86
C ALA A 243 -17.24 1.64 -28.95
N ARG A 244 -17.95 2.46 -29.73
CA ARG A 244 -17.61 3.88 -29.94
C ARG A 244 -17.73 4.65 -28.63
N LEU A 245 -16.89 5.66 -28.45
CA LEU A 245 -16.85 6.54 -27.27
C LEU A 245 -18.00 7.57 -27.24
N GLY A 246 -19.19 7.14 -27.68
CA GLY A 246 -20.44 7.90 -27.73
C GLY A 246 -21.67 6.98 -27.60
N ASP A 247 -21.59 5.73 -28.08
CA ASP A 247 -22.62 4.70 -27.85
C ASP A 247 -22.73 4.28 -26.36
N SER A 248 -21.86 4.83 -25.50
CA SER A 248 -21.85 4.63 -24.05
C SER A 248 -22.77 5.57 -23.27
N SER A 249 -23.54 6.44 -23.95
CA SER A 249 -24.72 7.09 -23.35
C SER A 249 -25.62 6.04 -22.71
N SER A 250 -26.16 6.34 -21.53
CA SER A 250 -26.97 5.43 -20.73
C SER A 250 -28.19 4.92 -21.50
N ALA A 251 -28.37 3.60 -21.53
CA ALA A 251 -29.57 2.98 -22.13
C ALA A 251 -30.85 3.27 -21.33
N ASP A 252 -30.69 3.62 -20.04
CA ASP A 252 -31.73 4.23 -19.22
C ASP A 252 -31.96 5.70 -19.61
N ALA A 253 -32.62 5.91 -20.74
CA ALA A 253 -33.05 7.22 -21.24
C ALA A 253 -34.20 7.85 -20.41
N SER A 254 -34.22 7.61 -19.10
CA SER A 254 -35.26 8.00 -18.13
C SER A 254 -34.78 9.00 -17.07
N GLN A 255 -33.46 9.18 -16.88
CA GLN A 255 -32.87 10.18 -15.98
C GLN A 255 -31.86 11.08 -16.73
N ALA A 256 -32.38 12.09 -17.43
CA ALA A 256 -31.58 12.90 -18.35
C ALA A 256 -30.73 13.99 -17.65
N LYS A 257 -29.46 13.71 -17.36
CA LYS A 257 -28.42 14.76 -17.27
C LYS A 257 -26.94 14.35 -17.42
N GLU A 258 -26.62 13.16 -17.95
CA GLU A 258 -25.21 12.72 -18.08
C GLU A 258 -24.44 13.44 -19.21
N THR A 259 -23.76 14.54 -18.88
CA THR A 259 -22.97 15.36 -19.83
C THR A 259 -21.53 14.88 -20.05
N PHE A 260 -21.20 13.64 -19.68
CA PHE A 260 -19.82 13.11 -19.65
C PHE A 260 -19.64 11.87 -20.53
N ILE A 261 -18.40 11.60 -20.94
CA ILE A 261 -18.02 10.41 -21.70
C ILE A 261 -17.52 9.35 -20.72
N TYR A 262 -18.20 8.20 -20.66
CA TYR A 262 -17.85 7.11 -19.75
C TYR A 262 -16.50 6.45 -20.09
N VAL A 263 -15.66 6.29 -19.06
CA VAL A 263 -14.31 5.72 -19.12
C VAL A 263 -14.21 4.51 -18.18
N GLN A 264 -14.30 3.30 -18.72
CA GLN A 264 -14.04 2.07 -17.97
C GLN A 264 -12.64 2.10 -17.33
N GLY A 265 -12.55 1.77 -16.04
CA GLY A 265 -11.28 1.77 -15.31
C GLY A 265 -10.76 3.20 -15.10
N ALA A 266 -11.67 4.15 -14.86
CA ALA A 266 -11.32 5.56 -14.68
C ALA A 266 -10.26 5.77 -13.58
N GLY A 267 -10.40 5.13 -12.42
CA GLY A 267 -9.43 5.16 -11.30
C GLY A 267 -8.02 4.62 -11.60
N ASP A 268 -7.77 4.00 -12.76
CA ASP A 268 -6.52 3.30 -13.08
C ASP A 268 -5.46 4.20 -13.77
N ASP A 269 -4.18 3.98 -13.45
CA ASP A 269 -3.09 4.97 -13.35
C ASP A 269 -3.59 6.42 -13.08
N HIS A 270 -4.17 6.66 -11.90
CA HIS A 270 -4.54 8.01 -11.44
C HIS A 270 -3.38 9.02 -11.48
N GLU A 271 -2.14 8.55 -11.32
CA GLU A 271 -0.90 9.32 -11.43
C GLU A 271 -0.75 10.06 -12.77
N ASN A 272 -1.43 9.61 -13.83
CA ASN A 272 -1.38 10.20 -15.17
C ASN A 272 -2.49 11.23 -15.47
N TRP A 273 -3.49 11.41 -14.59
CA TRP A 273 -4.65 12.29 -14.87
C TRP A 273 -5.24 13.01 -13.65
N ALA A 274 -5.02 12.54 -12.43
CA ALA A 274 -5.71 13.03 -11.23
C ALA A 274 -5.13 14.33 -10.65
N ARG A 275 -4.03 14.88 -11.19
CA ARG A 275 -3.41 16.15 -10.73
C ARG A 275 -3.04 16.16 -9.23
N SER A 276 -2.62 15.00 -8.71
CA SER A 276 -2.39 14.73 -7.27
C SER A 276 -3.63 14.65 -6.39
N LEU A 277 -4.85 14.73 -6.95
CA LEU A 277 -6.08 14.34 -6.24
C LEU A 277 -5.99 12.86 -5.86
N THR A 278 -6.36 12.55 -4.62
CA THR A 278 -6.38 11.20 -4.07
C THR A 278 -7.82 10.73 -3.81
N PRO A 279 -8.07 9.43 -3.64
CA PRO A 279 -9.41 8.92 -3.36
C PRO A 279 -10.07 9.57 -2.13
N ASP A 280 -9.35 9.73 -1.02
CA ASP A 280 -9.88 10.35 0.21
C ASP A 280 -10.38 11.78 -0.05
N VAL A 281 -9.58 12.60 -0.74
CA VAL A 281 -9.90 14.00 -1.06
C VAL A 281 -11.02 14.08 -2.10
N PHE A 282 -11.07 13.15 -3.06
CA PHE A 282 -12.20 13.02 -3.98
C PHE A 282 -13.51 12.71 -3.25
N TRP A 283 -13.49 11.79 -2.28
CA TRP A 283 -14.68 11.46 -1.49
C TRP A 283 -15.10 12.60 -0.55
N GLN A 284 -14.14 13.27 0.09
CA GLN A 284 -14.36 14.44 0.95
C GLN A 284 -15.01 15.61 0.18
N HIS A 285 -14.62 15.83 -1.08
CA HIS A 285 -15.13 16.90 -1.93
C HIS A 285 -16.05 16.40 -3.07
N HIS A 286 -16.64 15.20 -2.93
CA HIS A 286 -17.35 14.48 -4.00
C HIS A 286 -18.40 15.36 -4.71
N ASP A 287 -19.34 15.91 -3.96
CA ASP A 287 -20.45 16.68 -4.52
C ASP A 287 -19.99 18.02 -5.11
N GLN A 288 -18.94 18.62 -4.54
CA GLN A 288 -18.33 19.85 -5.05
C GLN A 288 -17.63 19.62 -6.39
N LEU A 289 -16.92 18.49 -6.54
CA LEU A 289 -16.20 18.11 -7.75
C LEU A 289 -17.14 17.70 -8.89
N LEU A 290 -18.26 17.03 -8.58
CA LEU A 290 -19.24 16.58 -9.58
C LEU A 290 -20.29 17.65 -9.94
N ALA A 291 -20.46 18.68 -9.13
CA ALA A 291 -21.27 19.86 -9.48
C ALA A 291 -20.49 20.90 -10.31
N CYS A 292 -19.17 20.76 -10.45
CA CYS A 292 -18.31 21.72 -11.14
C CYS A 292 -18.35 21.55 -12.66
N ASP A 293 -18.45 22.67 -13.39
CA ASP A 293 -18.36 22.67 -14.84
C ASP A 293 -16.99 22.18 -15.33
N LYS A 294 -17.00 21.47 -16.47
CA LYS A 294 -15.84 20.78 -17.06
C LYS A 294 -14.64 21.71 -17.28
N GLU A 295 -14.90 22.95 -17.69
CA GLU A 295 -13.91 23.98 -17.97
C GLU A 295 -13.25 24.54 -16.69
N GLN A 296 -13.87 24.39 -15.52
CA GLN A 296 -13.40 24.90 -14.23
C GLN A 296 -12.79 23.81 -13.33
N LEU A 297 -13.19 22.55 -13.53
CA LEU A 297 -12.82 21.44 -12.65
C LEU A 297 -11.30 21.24 -12.46
N GLU A 298 -10.48 21.49 -13.49
CA GLU A 298 -9.02 21.38 -13.32
C GLU A 298 -8.47 22.39 -12.30
N ALA A 299 -8.99 23.62 -12.31
CA ALA A 299 -8.58 24.66 -11.36
C ALA A 299 -9.14 24.43 -9.95
N LEU A 300 -10.35 23.86 -9.85
CA LEU A 300 -10.95 23.43 -8.58
C LEU A 300 -10.17 22.28 -7.93
N VAL A 301 -9.72 21.30 -8.72
CA VAL A 301 -8.87 20.21 -8.22
C VAL A 301 -7.52 20.75 -7.74
N ASP A 302 -6.89 21.65 -8.51
CA ASP A 302 -5.64 22.29 -8.10
C ASP A 302 -5.78 23.09 -6.78
N SER A 303 -6.92 23.79 -6.57
CA SER A 303 -7.15 24.55 -5.33
C SER A 303 -7.38 23.63 -4.12
N ILE A 304 -8.23 22.59 -4.26
CA ILE A 304 -8.49 21.63 -3.17
C ILE A 304 -7.20 20.89 -2.76
N VAL A 305 -6.37 20.48 -3.73
CA VAL A 305 -5.08 19.83 -3.46
C VAL A 305 -4.11 20.78 -2.74
N ALA A 306 -4.10 22.07 -3.08
CA ALA A 306 -3.29 23.08 -2.37
C ALA A 306 -3.81 23.35 -0.94
N GLU A 307 -5.13 23.40 -0.75
CA GLU A 307 -5.77 23.59 0.55
C GLU A 307 -5.46 22.42 1.51
N GLU A 308 -5.62 21.17 1.05
CA GLU A 308 -5.27 19.96 1.81
C GLU A 308 -3.78 19.86 2.16
N ALA A 309 -2.89 20.25 1.24
CA ALA A 309 -1.45 20.33 1.49
C ALA A 309 -1.10 21.40 2.54
N SER A 310 -1.82 22.53 2.56
CA SER A 310 -1.62 23.61 3.54
C SER A 310 -2.21 23.29 4.92
N SER A 311 -3.35 22.59 4.97
CA SER A 311 -4.12 22.33 6.18
C SER A 311 -3.52 21.25 7.09
N GLY A 312 -2.37 20.69 6.72
CA GLY A 312 -1.66 19.67 7.50
C GLY A 312 -2.23 18.25 7.42
N SER A 313 -3.48 18.10 6.99
CA SER A 313 -4.12 16.82 6.65
C SER A 313 -3.23 15.96 5.73
N GLY A 314 -2.73 16.55 4.64
CA GLY A 314 -1.83 15.87 3.69
C GLY A 314 -0.45 15.44 4.23
N LYS A 315 -0.07 15.79 5.46
CA LYS A 315 1.23 15.37 6.06
C LYS A 315 1.24 13.88 6.43
N ASN A 316 0.08 13.32 6.80
CA ASN A 316 -0.08 11.88 6.99
C ASN A 316 -0.18 11.20 5.61
N GLY A 317 1.00 10.98 5.00
CA GLY A 317 1.18 10.63 3.58
C GLY A 317 0.06 9.76 2.98
N HIS A 318 -0.69 10.36 2.05
CA HIS A 318 -2.05 9.96 1.67
C HIS A 318 -2.27 8.45 1.55
N TRP A 319 -3.21 7.95 2.34
CA TRP A 319 -3.58 6.55 2.42
C TRP A 319 -5.07 6.43 2.72
N PHE A 320 -5.79 5.70 1.87
CA PHE A 320 -7.23 5.49 2.00
C PHE A 320 -7.59 5.03 3.42
N THR A 321 -8.36 5.84 4.13
CA THR A 321 -8.68 5.62 5.54
C THR A 321 -10.17 5.29 5.72
N PRO A 322 -10.54 4.01 5.90
CA PRO A 322 -11.92 3.60 6.10
C PRO A 322 -12.52 4.21 7.37
N LEU A 323 -13.66 4.89 7.25
CA LEU A 323 -14.32 5.60 8.34
C LEU A 323 -15.24 4.70 9.16
N ARG A 324 -15.75 3.60 8.58
CA ARG A 324 -16.70 2.68 9.25
C ARG A 324 -16.12 2.04 10.51
N GLN A 325 -14.83 1.69 10.49
CA GLN A 325 -14.17 0.99 11.60
C GLN A 325 -14.05 1.86 12.86
N ALA A 326 -14.12 3.19 12.74
CA ALA A 326 -14.05 4.12 13.86
C ALA A 326 -15.35 4.23 14.70
N ARG A 327 -16.46 3.59 14.30
CA ARG A 327 -17.79 3.79 14.91
C ARG A 327 -18.33 2.63 15.76
N CYS A 328 -17.70 1.47 15.77
CA CYS A 328 -18.23 0.27 16.47
C CYS A 328 -17.69 0.03 17.89
N ALA A 329 -16.93 0.98 18.46
CA ALA A 329 -16.11 0.74 19.65
C ALA A 329 -16.73 1.23 20.99
N THR A 330 -18.06 1.14 21.16
CA THR A 330 -18.76 1.78 22.31
C THR A 330 -19.55 0.87 23.25
N ASP A 331 -19.98 -0.34 22.86
CA ASP A 331 -21.02 -1.08 23.62
C ASP A 331 -20.59 -2.44 24.26
N ASP A 332 -19.44 -3.02 23.91
CA ASP A 332 -18.99 -4.35 24.42
C ASP A 332 -17.83 -4.28 25.43
N ALA A 333 -17.86 -3.32 26.35
CA ALA A 333 -16.80 -3.05 27.32
C ALA A 333 -16.76 -4.00 28.54
N GLN A 334 -16.97 -5.33 28.37
CA GLN A 334 -16.90 -6.26 29.52
C GLN A 334 -16.54 -7.74 29.24
N LEU A 335 -15.51 -8.01 28.43
CA LEU A 335 -14.73 -9.27 28.53
C LEU A 335 -13.29 -9.08 28.03
N GLY A 336 -12.33 -9.78 28.64
CA GLY A 336 -10.90 -9.46 28.52
C GLY A 336 -10.24 -9.88 27.20
N GLY A 337 -9.99 -8.92 26.31
CA GLY A 337 -9.13 -9.06 25.14
C GLY A 337 -8.62 -7.70 24.68
N ALA A 338 -7.33 -7.41 24.88
CA ALA A 338 -6.77 -6.06 24.73
C ALA A 338 -6.50 -5.67 23.26
N VAL A 339 -7.55 -5.42 22.49
CA VAL A 339 -7.46 -4.73 21.20
C VAL A 339 -7.41 -3.22 21.46
N ALA A 340 -6.23 -2.61 21.27
CA ALA A 340 -6.02 -1.20 21.56
C ALA A 340 -6.90 -0.29 20.68
N SER A 341 -7.61 0.66 21.30
CA SER A 341 -8.48 1.61 20.59
C SER A 341 -7.65 2.64 19.82
N ALA A 342 -7.98 2.83 18.53
CA ALA A 342 -7.30 3.76 17.65
C ALA A 342 -7.69 5.22 17.95
N SER A 343 -6.94 5.87 18.85
CA SER A 343 -6.98 7.33 18.99
C SER A 343 -6.35 8.01 17.76
N ALA A 344 -6.72 9.26 17.49
CA ALA A 344 -6.34 9.99 16.27
C ALA A 344 -4.84 10.37 16.16
N ASN A 345 -4.06 10.16 17.24
CA ASN A 345 -2.60 10.11 17.17
C ASN A 345 -2.17 8.65 17.05
N GLY A 346 -1.65 8.26 15.87
CA GLY A 346 -1.42 6.86 15.51
C GLY A 346 -0.56 6.10 16.52
N ALA A 347 -1.13 5.06 17.13
CA ALA A 347 -0.48 4.26 18.15
C ALA A 347 0.78 3.53 17.62
N ASP A 348 1.88 3.67 18.35
CA ASP A 348 3.17 3.08 17.98
C ASP A 348 3.09 1.54 18.06
N THR A 349 3.43 0.87 16.97
CA THR A 349 3.20 -0.58 16.82
C THR A 349 4.48 -1.38 17.05
N GLU A 350 4.46 -2.32 17.99
CA GLU A 350 5.60 -3.21 18.23
C GLU A 350 5.75 -4.24 17.09
N VAL A 351 6.96 -4.40 16.56
CA VAL A 351 7.24 -5.35 15.48
C VAL A 351 7.55 -6.74 16.02
N GLY A 352 6.49 -7.51 16.28
CA GLY A 352 6.58 -8.96 16.42
C GLY A 352 7.20 -9.48 17.71
N ALA A 353 7.02 -8.77 18.84
CA ALA A 353 7.58 -9.07 20.17
C ALA A 353 9.11 -8.91 20.25
N THR A 354 9.65 -7.81 19.70
CA THR A 354 11.10 -7.50 19.65
C THR A 354 11.49 -6.23 20.40
N ARG A 355 10.53 -5.53 21.04
CA ARG A 355 10.66 -4.20 21.67
C ARG A 355 11.10 -3.08 20.71
N VAL A 356 11.11 -3.34 19.41
CA VAL A 356 11.26 -2.35 18.34
C VAL A 356 9.87 -1.93 17.85
N PHE A 357 9.50 -0.68 18.13
CA PHE A 357 8.24 -0.06 17.75
C PHE A 357 8.42 0.83 16.52
N ILE A 358 7.38 0.90 15.68
CA ILE A 358 7.29 1.84 14.56
C ILE A 358 6.10 2.79 14.72
N GLY A 359 6.35 4.08 14.47
CA GLY A 359 5.37 5.16 14.64
C GLY A 359 5.40 6.20 13.53
N SER A 360 4.34 7.00 13.46
CA SER A 360 4.29 8.24 12.66
C SER A 360 4.44 9.44 13.59
N ARG A 361 5.32 10.39 13.24
CA ARG A 361 5.51 11.69 13.93
C ARG A 361 5.98 12.72 12.91
N ALA A 362 5.43 13.95 12.98
CA ALA A 362 5.84 15.04 12.11
C ALA A 362 7.28 15.48 12.39
N ALA A 363 7.98 16.04 11.40
CA ALA A 363 9.40 16.39 11.52
C ALA A 363 9.72 17.46 12.59
N ASP A 364 8.71 18.19 13.05
CA ASP A 364 8.72 19.19 14.13
C ASP A 364 8.15 18.67 15.47
N HIS A 365 7.81 17.38 15.57
CA HIS A 365 7.22 16.78 16.79
C HIS A 365 8.15 16.89 18.01
N THR A 366 7.60 17.42 19.10
CA THR A 366 8.28 17.55 20.39
C THR A 366 7.82 16.45 21.35
N PHE A 367 8.64 15.39 21.48
CA PHE A 367 8.33 14.27 22.36
C PHE A 367 8.08 14.71 23.80
N SER A 368 6.95 14.27 24.34
CA SER A 368 6.47 14.51 25.71
C SER A 368 7.36 13.82 26.77
N ALA A 369 7.12 14.10 28.05
CA ALA A 369 7.76 13.37 29.14
C ALA A 369 7.37 11.89 29.12
N GLY A 370 6.08 11.58 28.98
CA GLY A 370 5.57 10.20 28.91
C GLY A 370 6.17 9.38 27.76
N GLU A 371 6.31 9.95 26.56
CA GLU A 371 7.01 9.26 25.44
C GLU A 371 8.48 8.94 25.79
N LYS A 372 9.16 9.82 26.55
CA LYS A 372 10.55 9.62 27.00
C LYS A 372 10.68 8.70 28.22
N GLU A 373 9.58 8.39 28.90
CA GLU A 373 9.49 7.38 29.96
C GLU A 373 9.15 6.01 29.36
N GLN A 374 8.28 5.96 28.35
CA GLN A 374 7.87 4.75 27.62
C GLN A 374 8.99 4.14 26.74
N TYR A 375 9.88 4.99 26.21
CA TYR A 375 10.96 4.59 25.29
C TYR A 375 12.34 5.00 25.79
N ASP A 376 13.33 4.12 25.62
CA ASP A 376 14.72 4.31 26.02
C ASP A 376 15.61 4.80 24.88
N LEU A 377 15.20 4.51 23.65
CA LEU A 377 15.69 5.19 22.46
C LEU A 377 14.51 5.55 21.53
N ILE A 378 14.40 6.83 21.20
CA ILE A 378 13.50 7.35 20.18
C ILE A 378 14.36 7.79 19.00
N ILE A 379 14.27 7.08 17.87
CA ILE A 379 14.93 7.45 16.62
C ILE A 379 13.92 8.21 15.75
N HIS A 380 14.14 9.51 15.56
CA HIS A 380 13.20 10.39 14.84
C HIS A 380 13.83 10.94 13.55
N PHE A 381 13.23 10.62 12.41
CA PHE A 381 13.66 11.16 11.12
C PHE A 381 13.03 12.52 10.82
N THR A 382 13.88 13.53 10.61
CA THR A 382 13.46 14.88 10.23
C THR A 382 13.90 15.18 8.80
N SER A 383 13.02 15.79 7.99
CA SER A 383 13.33 16.13 6.59
C SER A 383 14.00 17.51 6.42
N THR A 384 14.25 18.22 7.51
CA THR A 384 15.02 19.46 7.54
C THR A 384 16.52 19.18 7.43
N SER A 385 17.26 20.08 6.79
CA SER A 385 18.71 20.15 6.98
C SER A 385 19.04 20.49 8.44
N PRO A 386 20.20 20.09 8.99
CA PRO A 386 20.63 20.59 10.27
C PRO A 386 20.66 22.14 10.26
N PRO A 387 20.35 22.80 11.38
CA PRO A 387 20.48 24.26 11.46
C PRO A 387 21.95 24.68 11.20
N PRO A 388 22.19 25.87 10.63
CA PRO A 388 23.54 26.36 10.42
C PRO A 388 24.30 26.41 11.75
N ALA A 389 25.54 25.93 11.75
CA ALA A 389 26.30 25.62 12.97
C ALA A 389 26.46 26.81 13.93
N SER A 390 26.36 28.04 13.42
CA SER A 390 26.39 29.29 14.18
C SER A 390 25.34 29.39 15.30
N ALA A 391 24.17 28.75 15.14
CA ALA A 391 23.13 28.76 16.18
C ALA A 391 23.43 27.78 17.33
N SER A 392 24.21 26.72 17.06
CA SER A 392 24.59 25.73 18.07
C SER A 392 25.83 26.14 18.87
N THR A 393 26.72 26.94 18.28
CA THR A 393 27.95 27.40 18.94
C THR A 393 27.68 28.29 20.15
N GLU A 394 26.83 29.30 20.04
CA GLU A 394 26.59 30.27 21.14
C GLU A 394 26.08 29.59 22.44
N LEU A 395 25.16 28.63 22.31
CA LEU A 395 24.65 27.84 23.44
C LEU A 395 25.69 26.83 23.97
N THR A 396 26.57 26.31 23.12
CA THR A 396 27.59 25.32 23.53
C THR A 396 28.78 26.00 24.21
N GLU A 397 29.23 27.16 23.73
CA GLU A 397 30.31 27.95 24.34
C GLU A 397 29.89 28.50 25.72
N SER A 398 28.61 28.91 25.84
CA SER A 398 28.00 29.33 27.11
C SER A 398 27.87 28.20 28.14
N LEU A 399 27.94 26.93 27.71
CA LEU A 399 27.94 25.76 28.60
C LEU A 399 29.36 25.23 28.86
N SER A 400 30.28 25.31 27.91
CA SER A 400 31.68 24.88 28.10
C SER A 400 32.47 25.77 29.06
N SER A 401 31.97 26.97 29.36
CA SER A 401 32.56 27.90 30.33
C SER A 401 32.24 27.54 31.79
N LEU A 402 31.38 26.55 32.05
CA LEU A 402 31.17 25.94 33.36
C LEU A 402 31.94 24.62 33.47
N GLN A 403 33.10 24.66 34.15
CA GLN A 403 33.96 23.50 34.33
C GLN A 403 33.30 22.45 35.26
N LEU A 404 33.00 21.27 34.71
CA LEU A 404 32.68 20.06 35.46
C LEU A 404 33.54 18.89 34.96
N SER A 405 33.83 17.96 35.87
CA SER A 405 34.74 16.83 35.69
C SER A 405 34.23 15.78 34.69
N PRO A 406 35.11 14.93 34.12
CA PRO A 406 34.77 13.99 33.07
C PRO A 406 34.09 12.70 33.59
N ASP A 407 32.95 12.86 34.25
CA ASP A 407 32.01 11.76 34.51
C ASP A 407 30.99 11.62 33.36
N SER A 408 30.36 10.46 33.28
CA SER A 408 29.58 9.99 32.12
C SER A 408 28.43 10.92 31.73
N LYS A 409 28.61 11.67 30.63
CA LYS A 409 27.51 12.44 30.01
C LYS A 409 26.35 11.50 29.66
N PRO A 410 25.12 11.74 30.16
CA PRO A 410 23.97 10.89 29.85
C PRO A 410 23.67 10.97 28.36
N THR A 411 23.86 9.86 27.65
CA THR A 411 23.59 9.78 26.21
C THR A 411 22.09 10.03 25.94
N PRO A 412 21.73 10.88 24.96
CA PRO A 412 20.34 11.31 24.79
C PRO A 412 19.40 10.14 24.46
N LYS A 413 18.20 10.16 25.06
CA LYS A 413 17.10 9.24 24.72
C LYS A 413 16.52 9.49 23.31
N VAL A 414 16.71 10.68 22.73
CA VAL A 414 16.22 11.00 21.38
C VAL A 414 17.40 11.15 20.42
N LEU A 415 17.38 10.37 19.34
CA LEU A 415 18.34 10.39 18.23
C LEU A 415 17.66 10.98 16.98
N THR A 416 17.92 12.26 16.70
CA THR A 416 17.41 12.94 15.50
C THR A 416 18.26 12.60 14.28
N LEU A 417 17.64 12.09 13.22
CA LEU A 417 18.29 11.71 11.96
C LEU A 417 17.79 12.59 10.81
N HIS A 418 18.69 13.36 10.19
CA HIS A 418 18.35 14.27 9.10
C HIS A 418 18.36 13.55 7.74
N MET A 419 17.18 13.14 7.25
CA MET A 419 17.03 12.43 5.98
C MET A 419 15.72 12.79 5.27
N SER A 420 15.81 13.30 4.04
CA SER A 420 14.65 13.49 3.17
C SER A 420 14.12 12.14 2.64
N PRO A 421 12.80 11.86 2.64
CA PRO A 421 12.23 10.55 2.26
C PRO A 421 12.28 10.23 0.74
N ASN A 422 12.90 11.09 -0.06
CA ASN A 422 12.97 10.96 -1.53
C ASN A 422 14.30 10.34 -2.01
N LYS A 423 14.54 10.34 -3.34
CA LYS A 423 15.74 9.76 -3.96
C LYS A 423 17.09 10.28 -3.40
N LYS A 424 17.14 11.47 -2.79
CA LYS A 424 18.37 11.99 -2.13
C LYS A 424 18.65 11.31 -0.79
N GLY A 425 17.63 10.89 -0.04
CA GLY A 425 17.81 10.14 1.22
C GLY A 425 18.38 8.73 1.00
N LEU A 426 18.09 8.11 -0.15
CA LEU A 426 18.58 6.79 -0.51
C LEU A 426 20.12 6.67 -0.56
N SER A 427 20.85 7.78 -0.77
CA SER A 427 22.31 7.81 -0.65
C SER A 427 22.79 7.88 0.80
N SER A 428 22.09 8.65 1.65
CA SER A 428 22.46 8.87 3.05
C SER A 428 22.25 7.64 3.95
N ILE A 429 21.48 6.64 3.51
CA ILE A 429 21.31 5.37 4.25
C ILE A 429 22.66 4.77 4.66
N ARG A 430 23.67 4.80 3.78
CA ARG A 430 24.99 4.21 4.05
C ARG A 430 25.79 4.92 5.14
N THR A 431 25.49 6.17 5.47
CA THR A 431 26.18 6.94 6.52
C THR A 431 25.34 7.10 7.79
N VAL A 432 24.01 7.16 7.65
CA VAL A 432 23.08 7.46 8.76
C VAL A 432 22.60 6.20 9.48
N PHE A 433 22.40 5.07 8.77
CA PHE A 433 21.88 3.85 9.41
C PHE A 433 22.89 3.12 10.32
N PRO A 434 24.20 2.97 9.98
CA PRO A 434 25.14 2.27 10.86
C PRO A 434 25.20 2.75 12.31
N PRO A 435 25.37 4.07 12.62
CA PRO A 435 25.37 4.53 14.00
C PRO A 435 24.00 4.40 14.67
N ALA A 436 22.90 4.43 13.92
CA ALA A 436 21.55 4.24 14.45
C ALA A 436 21.27 2.76 14.81
N ILE A 437 21.76 1.81 14.00
CA ILE A 437 21.67 0.37 14.28
C ILE A 437 22.51 0.03 15.51
N GLU A 438 23.76 0.49 15.59
CA GLU A 438 24.63 0.20 16.73
C GLU A 438 24.10 0.83 18.03
N ARG A 439 23.56 2.05 17.95
CA ARG A 439 22.87 2.70 19.08
C ARG A 439 21.64 1.91 19.52
N ALA A 440 20.85 1.37 18.58
CA ALA A 440 19.71 0.53 18.89
C ALA A 440 20.13 -0.81 19.53
N ARG A 441 21.20 -1.44 19.02
CA ARG A 441 21.78 -2.68 19.57
C ARG A 441 22.18 -2.51 21.04
N HIS A 442 22.96 -1.47 21.34
CA HIS A 442 23.37 -1.15 22.72
C HIS A 442 22.18 -0.89 23.65
N THR A 443 21.12 -0.23 23.16
CA THR A 443 19.90 -0.03 23.97
C THR A 443 19.14 -1.34 24.19
N LEU A 444 18.94 -2.18 23.17
CA LEU A 444 18.24 -3.47 23.32
C LEU A 444 18.98 -4.44 24.25
N SER A 445 20.32 -4.40 24.28
CA SER A 445 21.14 -5.19 25.21
C SER A 445 21.08 -4.69 26.67
N ALA A 446 20.52 -3.50 26.94
CA ALA A 446 20.17 -3.08 28.28
C ALA A 446 18.77 -3.62 28.65
N SER A 447 18.67 -4.22 29.84
CA SER A 447 17.50 -4.99 30.29
C SER A 447 16.16 -4.27 30.08
N ASP A 448 15.26 -4.93 29.34
CA ASP A 448 13.87 -4.54 29.11
C ASP A 448 13.63 -3.17 28.44
N SER A 449 14.63 -2.63 27.74
CA SER A 449 14.54 -1.37 27.00
C SER A 449 13.59 -1.42 25.80
N ASN A 450 12.82 -0.33 25.58
CA ASN A 450 11.97 -0.15 24.40
C ASN A 450 12.56 0.87 23.41
N ILE A 451 12.41 0.61 22.11
CA ILE A 451 12.87 1.52 21.04
C ILE A 451 11.71 1.94 20.15
N LEU A 452 11.55 3.25 19.92
CA LEU A 452 10.64 3.80 18.90
C LEU A 452 11.43 4.28 17.68
N VAL A 453 11.02 3.88 16.48
CA VAL A 453 11.54 4.43 15.21
C VAL A 453 10.40 5.10 14.45
N CYS A 454 10.53 6.40 14.18
CA CYS A 454 9.44 7.19 13.60
C CYS A 454 9.88 8.19 12.53
N CYS A 455 8.98 8.45 11.58
CA CYS A 455 9.10 9.49 10.56
C CYS A 455 7.69 10.00 10.18
N GLU A 456 7.61 11.07 9.39
CA GLU A 456 6.35 11.75 9.02
C GLU A 456 5.26 10.82 8.47
N SER A 457 5.63 9.84 7.65
CA SER A 457 4.72 8.84 7.05
C SER A 457 4.72 7.47 7.71
N GLY A 458 5.52 7.25 8.77
CA GLY A 458 5.66 5.96 9.46
C GLY A 458 6.14 4.79 8.59
N LYS A 459 6.66 5.04 7.38
CA LYS A 459 6.81 4.03 6.32
C LYS A 459 8.23 3.91 5.74
N ASP A 460 8.57 4.70 4.72
CA ASP A 460 9.71 4.36 3.85
C ASP A 460 11.07 4.48 4.57
N VAL A 461 11.27 5.52 5.39
CA VAL A 461 12.53 5.76 6.11
C VAL A 461 12.56 5.02 7.44
N SER A 462 11.52 5.14 8.27
CA SER A 462 11.43 4.41 9.54
C SER A 462 11.37 2.90 9.35
N GLY A 463 10.51 2.40 8.47
CA GLY A 463 10.35 0.97 8.19
C GLY A 463 11.59 0.33 7.58
N SER A 464 12.38 1.07 6.80
CA SER A 464 13.67 0.54 6.30
C SER A 464 14.77 0.52 7.36
N LEU A 465 14.80 1.48 8.30
CA LEU A 465 15.68 1.38 9.48
C LEU A 465 15.24 0.25 10.41
N VAL A 466 13.94 0.06 10.64
CA VAL A 466 13.41 -1.06 11.44
C VAL A 466 13.78 -2.40 10.82
N VAL A 467 13.60 -2.58 9.51
CA VAL A 467 14.08 -3.81 8.82
C VAL A 467 15.59 -3.99 8.94
N ALA A 468 16.38 -2.90 8.97
CA ALA A 468 17.83 -2.99 9.16
C ALA A 468 18.21 -3.40 10.60
N ILE A 469 17.63 -2.76 11.63
CA ILE A 469 17.82 -3.12 13.05
C ILE A 469 17.42 -4.58 13.29
N LEU A 470 16.25 -4.99 12.81
CA LEU A 470 15.75 -6.36 12.95
C LEU A 470 16.62 -7.38 12.20
N ALA A 471 17.26 -6.99 11.09
CA ALA A 471 18.16 -7.87 10.33
C ALA A 471 19.54 -7.98 10.97
N SER A 472 20.08 -6.90 11.54
CA SER A 472 21.37 -6.89 12.24
C SER A 472 21.30 -7.54 13.62
N CYS A 473 20.29 -7.21 14.43
CA CYS A 473 20.32 -7.49 15.88
C CYS A 473 19.58 -8.76 16.31
N PHE A 474 18.79 -9.40 15.44
CA PHE A 474 17.92 -10.53 15.84
C PHE A 474 18.10 -11.78 14.97
N THR A 475 18.09 -12.95 15.62
CA THR A 475 17.99 -14.26 14.97
C THR A 475 16.61 -14.48 14.34
N ASP A 476 16.45 -15.49 13.48
CA ASP A 476 15.15 -15.82 12.88
C ASP A 476 14.09 -16.20 13.95
N GLN A 477 14.51 -16.71 15.10
CA GLN A 477 13.65 -17.01 16.25
C GLN A 477 13.30 -15.76 17.09
N ARG A 478 13.50 -14.56 16.54
CA ARG A 478 13.25 -13.24 17.17
C ARG A 478 14.02 -12.99 18.47
N GLN A 479 15.14 -13.70 18.67
CA GLN A 479 16.00 -13.51 19.84
C GLN A 479 17.05 -12.45 19.56
N LEU A 480 17.28 -11.56 20.52
CA LEU A 480 18.33 -10.54 20.45
C LEU A 480 19.71 -11.20 20.52
N ILE A 481 20.61 -10.81 19.63
CA ILE A 481 21.99 -11.30 19.60
C ILE A 481 22.85 -10.40 20.50
N VAL A 482 23.00 -10.82 21.76
CA VAL A 482 23.70 -10.06 22.81
C VAL A 482 25.21 -10.29 22.80
N ASP A 483 25.67 -11.48 22.42
CA ASP A 483 27.09 -11.81 22.34
C ASP A 483 27.76 -11.23 21.07
N GLU A 484 28.95 -10.64 21.24
CA GLU A 484 29.68 -9.97 20.16
C GLU A 484 30.24 -10.93 19.11
N GLN A 485 30.60 -12.18 19.48
CA GLN A 485 31.10 -13.17 18.52
C GLN A 485 29.94 -13.73 17.67
N ALA A 486 28.80 -14.01 18.31
CA ALA A 486 27.56 -14.37 17.63
C ALA A 486 27.04 -13.22 16.73
N TYR A 487 27.14 -11.97 17.18
CA TYR A 487 26.77 -10.79 16.37
C TYR A 487 27.68 -10.63 15.15
N ALA A 488 29.00 -10.81 15.31
CA ALA A 488 29.95 -10.80 14.19
C ALA A 488 29.63 -11.90 13.17
N ALA A 489 29.46 -13.15 13.61
CA ALA A 489 29.13 -14.29 12.75
C ALA A 489 27.79 -14.09 12.00
N HIS A 490 26.73 -13.69 12.70
CA HIS A 490 25.45 -13.35 12.09
C HIS A 490 25.60 -12.21 11.07
N SER A 491 26.42 -11.20 11.37
CA SER A 491 26.72 -10.09 10.45
C SER A 491 27.51 -10.52 9.20
N GLU A 492 28.15 -11.70 9.21
CA GLU A 492 28.71 -12.36 8.02
C GLU A 492 27.68 -13.23 7.25
N GLU A 493 26.61 -13.67 7.91
CA GLU A 493 25.55 -14.52 7.33
C GLU A 493 24.34 -13.76 6.74
N ILE A 494 23.99 -12.55 7.25
CA ILE A 494 22.79 -11.79 6.81
C ILE A 494 22.67 -11.77 5.27
N SER A 495 21.50 -12.18 4.77
CA SER A 495 21.24 -12.35 3.34
C SER A 495 20.04 -11.53 2.83
N LYS A 496 19.77 -11.63 1.53
CA LYS A 496 18.56 -11.08 0.90
C LYS A 496 17.28 -11.73 1.41
N ASP A 497 17.38 -12.96 1.93
CA ASP A 497 16.25 -13.62 2.56
C ASP A 497 16.07 -13.14 4.01
N THR A 498 17.15 -12.99 4.78
CA THR A 498 17.10 -12.41 6.14
C THR A 498 16.38 -11.06 6.15
N THR A 499 16.75 -10.12 5.26
CA THR A 499 16.03 -8.83 5.15
C THR A 499 14.61 -8.97 4.59
N GLY A 500 14.33 -10.05 3.86
CA GLY A 500 12.99 -10.43 3.41
C GLY A 500 12.09 -10.95 4.54
N ARG A 501 12.63 -11.77 5.44
CA ARG A 501 12.01 -12.32 6.64
C ARG A 501 11.69 -11.22 7.67
N ARG A 502 12.63 -10.32 7.98
CA ARG A 502 12.35 -9.17 8.86
C ARG A 502 11.31 -8.20 8.29
N LEU A 503 11.22 -8.07 6.97
CA LEU A 503 10.13 -7.34 6.32
C LEU A 503 8.77 -8.05 6.49
N GLN A 504 8.73 -9.39 6.51
CA GLN A 504 7.49 -10.14 6.82
C GLN A 504 7.01 -9.84 8.25
N TRP A 505 7.92 -9.72 9.23
CA TRP A 505 7.57 -9.33 10.60
C TRP A 505 6.95 -7.92 10.62
N LEU A 506 7.62 -6.95 9.99
CA LEU A 506 7.15 -5.57 9.91
C LEU A 506 5.77 -5.46 9.23
N VAL A 507 5.58 -6.13 8.09
CA VAL A 507 4.31 -6.09 7.34
C VAL A 507 3.18 -6.85 8.07
N SER A 508 3.51 -7.84 8.89
CA SER A 508 2.53 -8.55 9.74
C SER A 508 2.07 -7.70 10.92
N ALA A 509 2.96 -6.90 11.51
CA ALA A 509 2.62 -6.01 12.62
C ALA A 509 1.96 -4.70 12.14
N CYS A 510 2.55 -4.01 11.16
CA CYS A 510 2.04 -2.77 10.60
C CYS A 510 2.15 -2.78 9.06
N PRO A 511 1.08 -3.19 8.33
CA PRO A 511 1.07 -3.21 6.86
C PRO A 511 1.36 -1.84 6.21
N ARG A 512 1.00 -0.75 6.88
CA ARG A 512 1.23 0.64 6.41
C ARG A 512 2.72 1.02 6.42
N ALA A 513 3.53 0.40 7.30
CA ALA A 513 4.94 0.72 7.48
C ALA A 513 5.88 0.12 6.42
N ALA A 514 5.35 -0.62 5.43
CA ALA A 514 6.14 -1.34 4.43
C ALA A 514 7.03 -0.41 3.57
N PRO A 515 8.37 -0.44 3.70
CA PRO A 515 9.27 0.38 2.90
C PRO A 515 9.29 -0.07 1.43
N SER A 516 9.42 0.89 0.51
CA SER A 516 9.47 0.60 -0.92
C SER A 516 10.74 -0.16 -1.33
N ARG A 517 10.68 -0.81 -2.51
CA ARG A 517 11.79 -1.58 -3.08
C ARG A 517 13.10 -0.79 -3.18
N ALA A 518 13.04 0.54 -3.35
CA ALA A 518 14.22 1.39 -3.44
C ALA A 518 14.98 1.48 -2.09
N PHE A 519 14.26 1.66 -0.98
CA PHE A 519 14.84 1.65 0.36
C PHE A 519 15.35 0.25 0.73
N LEU A 520 14.57 -0.80 0.46
CA LEU A 520 14.98 -2.19 0.72
C LEU A 520 16.24 -2.60 -0.05
N LEU A 521 16.43 -2.12 -1.29
CA LEU A 521 17.68 -2.33 -2.04
C LEU A 521 18.87 -1.67 -1.34
N ARG A 522 18.72 -0.46 -0.79
CA ARG A 522 19.79 0.22 -0.04
C ARG A 522 20.10 -0.42 1.31
N VAL A 523 19.12 -0.99 2.00
CA VAL A 523 19.35 -1.82 3.20
C VAL A 523 20.15 -3.08 2.85
N ASN A 524 19.81 -3.75 1.73
CA ASN A 524 20.57 -4.90 1.25
C ASN A 524 22.00 -4.53 0.80
N GLU A 525 22.19 -3.37 0.15
CA GLU A 525 23.53 -2.85 -0.15
C GLU A 525 24.33 -2.58 1.12
N LEU A 526 23.71 -1.99 2.15
CA LEU A 526 24.37 -1.68 3.41
C LEU A 526 24.83 -2.95 4.16
N LEU A 527 23.94 -3.94 4.30
CA LEU A 527 24.19 -5.11 5.13
C LEU A 527 24.97 -6.23 4.43
N ILE A 528 25.01 -6.26 3.09
CA ILE A 528 25.56 -7.41 2.33
C ILE A 528 26.73 -7.01 1.41
N SER A 529 26.72 -5.80 0.83
CA SER A 529 27.77 -5.40 -0.12
C SER A 529 29.16 -5.14 0.48
N PRO A 530 29.38 -4.80 1.76
CA PRO A 530 30.72 -4.70 2.34
C PRO A 530 31.54 -5.99 2.17
N ARG A 531 30.90 -7.16 2.32
CA ARG A 531 31.54 -8.49 2.15
C ARG A 531 31.97 -8.82 0.71
N HIS A 532 31.50 -8.03 -0.27
CA HIS A 532 31.70 -8.26 -1.69
C HIS A 532 32.62 -7.22 -2.35
N GLN A 533 33.19 -6.29 -1.58
CA GLN A 533 34.30 -5.48 -2.06
C GLN A 533 35.56 -6.35 -2.01
N PRO A 534 36.35 -6.46 -3.11
CA PRO A 534 37.69 -7.01 -3.00
C PRO A 534 38.46 -6.13 -2.01
N ALA A 535 39.27 -6.75 -1.13
CA ALA A 535 40.10 -6.00 -0.21
C ALA A 535 40.98 -5.03 -1.00
N ASN A 536 40.88 -3.73 -0.71
CA ASN A 536 41.74 -2.73 -1.34
C ASN A 536 43.19 -3.07 -0.99
N SER A 537 43.98 -3.46 -1.99
CA SER A 537 45.39 -3.77 -1.84
C SER A 537 46.17 -2.49 -1.51
N THR A 538 46.44 -2.31 -0.22
CA THR A 538 47.35 -1.30 0.34
C THR A 538 48.81 -1.65 0.07
#